data_AF-A0AAF0Q0N3-F1
#
_entry.id   AF-A0AAF0Q0N3-F1
#
_cell.length_a   1.000
_cell.length_b   1.000
_cell.length_c   1.000
_cell.angle_alpha   90.00
_cell.angle_beta   90.00
_cell.angle_gamma   90.00
#
_symmetry.space_group_name_H-M   'P 1'
#
loop_
_entity.id
_entity.type
_entity.pdbx_description
1 polymer ?
#
loop_
_entity_poly.entity_id
_entity_poly.type
_entity_poly.pdbx_seq_one_letter_code
_entity_poly.pdbx_strand_id
1 'polypeptide(L)'
;MGELTTGRGLNQQLGLSRACDTRWGSQYKSFNNFILMFGSILEVLESLALDAQSMDERAKATGHLESFRTFEVAFMVHLMRDVLVITNELNKRLQRKEQNVANVMLLVEVAKKRLQVLRDDE
;
A
#
# COMPACT_ATOMS: atom_id res chain seq x y z
N MET A 1 -3.97 25.83 18.96
CA MET A 1 -4.97 25.40 17.95
C MET A 1 -4.33 25.56 16.59
N GLY A 2 -4.00 24.46 15.92
CA GLY A 2 -3.36 24.50 14.60
C GLY A 2 -4.42 24.68 13.51
N GLU A 3 -4.32 25.76 12.75
CA GLU A 3 -5.17 26.01 11.58
C GLU A 3 -4.91 24.93 10.53
N LEU A 4 -5.92 24.13 10.23
CA LEU A 4 -5.89 23.22 9.09
C LEU A 4 -5.99 24.05 7.81
N THR A 5 -4.86 24.26 7.15
CA THR A 5 -4.79 24.94 5.86
C THR A 5 -5.61 24.17 4.82
N THR A 6 -6.77 24.71 4.45
CA THR A 6 -7.72 24.11 3.51
C THR A 6 -7.32 24.42 2.07
N GLY A 7 -6.53 23.53 1.46
CA GLY A 7 -6.26 23.52 0.02
C GLY A 7 -6.54 22.16 -0.60
N ARG A 8 -7.13 22.14 -1.81
CA ARG A 8 -7.49 20.92 -2.53
C ARG A 8 -6.21 20.13 -2.90
N GLY A 9 -5.93 19.06 -2.18
CA GLY A 9 -4.79 18.16 -2.41
C GLY A 9 -3.67 18.21 -1.37
N LEU A 10 -3.66 19.21 -0.47
CA LEU A 10 -2.58 19.37 0.53
C LEU A 10 -2.58 18.30 1.63
N ASN A 11 -3.72 17.65 1.87
CA ASN A 11 -3.85 16.58 2.88
C ASN A 11 -3.87 15.16 2.26
N GLN A 12 -3.47 15.00 1.00
CA GLN A 12 -3.48 13.70 0.28
C GLN A 12 -2.12 12.99 0.25
N GLN A 13 -1.14 13.51 0.98
CA GLN A 13 0.21 12.92 1.02
C GLN A 13 0.15 11.45 1.49
N LEU A 14 -0.71 11.18 2.48
CA LEU A 14 -1.01 9.84 3.02
C LEU A 14 -2.39 9.28 2.57
N GLY A 15 -3.14 10.02 1.75
CA GLY A 15 -4.46 9.60 1.28
C GLY A 15 -4.42 8.56 0.15
N LEU A 16 -5.56 7.90 -0.09
CA LEU A 16 -5.75 7.02 -1.24
C LEU A 16 -5.50 7.80 -2.54
N SER A 17 -4.65 7.26 -3.41
CA SER A 17 -4.27 7.94 -4.65
C SER A 17 -5.41 7.90 -5.67
N ARG A 18 -5.56 8.97 -6.47
CA ARG A 18 -6.52 9.02 -7.58
C ARG A 18 -6.27 7.87 -8.56
N ALA A 19 -7.35 7.31 -9.10
CA ALA A 19 -7.33 6.16 -10.02
C ALA A 19 -6.60 6.39 -11.37
N CYS A 20 -6.12 7.60 -11.66
CA CYS A 20 -5.54 7.98 -12.95
C CYS A 20 -4.02 7.80 -13.04
N ASP A 21 -3.28 7.82 -11.92
CA ASP A 21 -1.90 7.32 -11.94
C ASP A 21 -2.01 5.80 -12.06
N THR A 22 -1.41 5.21 -13.10
CA THR A 22 -1.63 3.82 -13.52
C THR A 22 -1.90 2.88 -12.35
N ARG A 23 -2.90 2.00 -12.49
CA ARG A 23 -3.43 1.12 -11.44
C ARG A 23 -2.39 0.58 -10.45
N TRP A 24 -1.20 0.24 -10.92
CA TRP A 24 -0.06 -0.24 -10.12
C TRP A 24 0.61 0.81 -9.22
N GLY A 25 0.78 2.04 -9.72
CA GLY A 25 1.38 3.13 -8.96
C GLY A 25 0.49 3.63 -7.82
N SER A 26 -0.83 3.70 -8.05
CA SER A 26 -1.80 4.02 -6.99
C SER A 26 -1.89 2.90 -5.96
N GLN A 27 -1.88 1.63 -6.37
CA GLN A 27 -1.83 0.49 -5.46
C GLN A 27 -0.57 0.49 -4.59
N TYR A 28 0.61 0.67 -5.19
CA TYR A 28 1.87 0.78 -4.44
C TYR A 28 1.79 1.88 -3.37
N LYS A 29 1.33 3.09 -3.76
CA LYS A 29 1.22 4.21 -2.83
C LYS A 29 0.22 3.95 -1.71
N SER A 30 -0.91 3.31 -1.99
CA SER A 30 -1.88 2.93 -0.97
C SER A 30 -1.32 1.92 0.04
N PHE A 31 -0.66 0.86 -0.42
CA PHE A 31 -0.01 -0.11 0.48
C PHE A 31 1.11 0.53 1.30
N ASN A 32 1.92 1.40 0.70
CA ASN A 32 2.96 2.12 1.41
C ASN A 32 2.37 3.04 2.48
N ASN A 33 1.30 3.77 2.17
CA ASN A 33 0.60 4.62 3.15
C ASN A 33 -0.04 3.80 4.26
N PHE A 34 -0.61 2.63 3.94
CA PHE A 34 -1.17 1.72 4.92
C PHE A 34 -0.09 1.24 5.92
N ILE A 35 1.09 0.86 5.44
CA ILE A 35 2.23 0.49 6.32
C ILE A 35 2.64 1.67 7.20
N LEU A 36 2.75 2.87 6.63
CA LEU A 36 3.12 4.08 7.39
C LEU A 36 2.09 4.45 8.47
N MET A 37 0.80 4.22 8.20
CA MET A 37 -0.30 4.53 9.12
C MET A 37 -0.71 3.34 9.99
N PHE A 38 0.01 2.23 9.96
CA PHE A 38 -0.42 0.98 10.57
C PHE A 38 -0.76 1.14 12.06
N GLY A 39 0.11 1.84 12.81
CA GLY A 39 -0.14 2.16 14.23
C GLY A 39 -1.42 2.97 14.43
N SER A 40 -1.62 4.04 13.65
CA SER A 40 -2.84 4.86 13.72
C SER A 40 -4.10 4.08 13.33
N ILE A 41 -4.02 3.12 12.41
CA ILE A 41 -5.15 2.25 12.07
C ILE A 41 -5.52 1.36 13.26
N LEU A 42 -4.52 0.78 13.95
CA LEU A 42 -4.76 -0.01 15.16
C LEU A 42 -5.40 0.84 16.28
N GLU A 43 -4.89 2.06 16.52
CA GLU A 43 -5.44 2.99 17.51
C GLU A 43 -6.90 3.33 17.21
N VAL A 44 -7.23 3.61 15.94
CA VAL A 44 -8.60 3.89 15.52
C VAL A 44 -9.51 2.66 15.69
N LEU A 45 -9.05 1.46 15.33
CA LEU A 45 -9.82 0.23 15.52
C LEU A 45 -10.08 -0.06 17.00
N GLU A 46 -9.10 0.21 17.87
CA GLU A 46 -9.26 0.09 19.32
C GLU A 46 -10.27 1.10 19.87
N SER A 47 -10.17 2.38 19.48
CA SER A 47 -11.16 3.40 19.84
C SER A 47 -12.56 3.02 19.37
N LEU A 48 -12.71 2.54 18.12
CA LEU A 48 -13.99 2.10 17.57
C LEU A 48 -14.59 0.92 18.35
N ALA A 49 -13.77 -0.01 18.83
CA ALA A 49 -14.24 -1.13 19.64
C ALA A 49 -14.73 -0.67 21.02
N LEU A 50 -14.07 0.31 21.62
CA LEU A 50 -14.45 0.90 22.91
C LEU A 50 -15.73 1.74 22.79
N ASP A 51 -15.82 2.58 21.76
CA ASP A 51 -16.90 3.56 21.55
C ASP A 51 -18.13 2.97 20.83
N ALA A 52 -18.11 1.68 20.47
CA ALA A 52 -19.17 1.02 19.72
C ALA A 52 -20.54 1.08 20.45
N GLN A 53 -21.58 1.48 19.70
CA GLN A 53 -22.96 1.59 20.20
C GLN A 53 -23.68 0.24 20.19
N SER A 54 -23.28 -0.65 19.28
CA SER A 54 -23.83 -2.00 19.15
C SER A 54 -22.78 -3.08 19.36
N MET A 55 -23.25 -4.26 19.77
CA MET A 55 -22.38 -5.44 19.91
C MET A 55 -21.80 -5.90 18.57
N ASP A 56 -22.53 -5.71 17.46
CA ASP A 56 -22.06 -6.04 16.12
C ASP A 56 -20.90 -5.15 15.67
N GLU A 57 -21.02 -3.83 15.86
CA GLU A 57 -19.92 -2.88 15.58
C GLU A 57 -18.68 -3.20 16.41
N ARG A 58 -18.87 -3.48 17.71
CA ARG A 58 -17.76 -3.87 18.59
C ARG A 58 -17.08 -5.13 18.09
N ALA A 59 -17.86 -6.17 17.77
CA ALA A 59 -17.32 -7.44 17.28
C ALA A 59 -16.54 -7.28 15.97
N LYS A 60 -17.02 -6.44 15.04
CA LYS A 60 -16.31 -6.12 13.80
C LYS A 60 -15.00 -5.38 14.04
N ALA A 61 -15.04 -4.32 14.85
CA ALA A 61 -13.85 -3.52 15.17
C ALA A 61 -12.78 -4.37 15.88
N THR A 62 -13.16 -5.13 16.90
CA THR A 62 -12.26 -6.08 17.57
C THR A 62 -11.76 -7.16 16.62
N GLY A 63 -12.62 -7.74 15.79
CA GLY A 63 -12.21 -8.76 14.81
C GLY A 63 -11.18 -8.25 13.82
N HIS A 64 -11.35 -7.03 13.31
CA HIS A 64 -10.35 -6.39 12.45
C HIS A 64 -9.06 -6.06 13.20
N LEU A 65 -9.14 -5.54 14.42
CA LEU A 65 -7.97 -5.23 15.25
C LEU A 65 -7.12 -6.48 15.47
N GLU A 66 -7.75 -7.58 15.88
CA GLU A 66 -7.06 -8.85 16.11
C GLU A 66 -6.49 -9.43 14.83
N SER A 67 -7.22 -9.36 13.71
CA SER A 67 -6.71 -9.76 12.39
C SER A 67 -5.46 -8.97 12.00
N PHE A 68 -5.45 -7.65 12.20
CA PHE A 68 -4.30 -6.80 11.87
C PHE A 68 -3.07 -7.12 12.74
N ARG A 69 -3.28 -7.59 13.98
CA ARG A 69 -2.19 -8.01 14.87
C ARG A 69 -1.59 -9.37 14.48
N THR A 70 -2.20 -10.11 13.56
CA THR A 70 -1.64 -11.39 13.10
C THR A 70 -0.40 -11.20 12.24
N PHE A 71 0.53 -12.14 12.36
CA PHE A 71 1.68 -12.21 11.47
C PHE A 71 1.27 -12.33 10.01
N GLU A 72 0.22 -13.09 9.69
CA GLU A 72 -0.25 -13.30 8.32
C GLU A 72 -0.60 -11.99 7.63
N VAL A 73 -1.35 -11.09 8.28
CA VAL A 73 -1.70 -9.78 7.71
C VAL A 73 -0.47 -8.89 7.56
N ALA A 74 0.39 -8.82 8.58
CA ALA A 74 1.63 -8.06 8.50
C ALA A 74 2.52 -8.54 7.34
N PHE A 75 2.73 -9.86 7.25
CA PHE A 75 3.49 -10.49 6.19
C PHE A 75 2.90 -10.21 4.81
N MET A 76 1.59 -10.45 4.62
CA MET A 76 0.92 -10.20 3.34
C MET A 76 1.06 -8.74 2.89
N VAL A 77 0.93 -7.77 3.80
CA VAL A 77 1.04 -6.35 3.48
C VAL A 77 2.47 -5.98 3.05
N HIS A 78 3.49 -6.51 3.73
CA HIS A 78 4.88 -6.30 3.38
C HIS A 78 5.25 -6.98 2.05
N LEU A 79 4.86 -8.24 1.86
CA LEU A 79 5.06 -8.98 0.61
C LEU A 79 4.41 -8.26 -0.58
N MET A 80 3.15 -7.83 -0.42
CA MET A 80 2.44 -7.08 -1.47
C MET A 80 3.14 -5.77 -1.80
N ARG A 81 3.67 -5.06 -0.79
CA ARG A 81 4.44 -3.83 -1.00
C ARG A 81 5.70 -4.09 -1.82
N ASP A 82 6.44 -5.15 -1.55
CA ASP A 82 7.69 -5.45 -2.27
C ASP A 82 7.45 -5.87 -3.72
N VAL A 83 6.42 -6.68 -3.98
CA VAL A 83 5.95 -6.99 -5.34
C VAL A 83 5.51 -5.72 -6.08
N LEU A 84 4.76 -4.84 -5.41
CA LEU A 84 4.27 -3.59 -6.00
C LEU A 84 5.40 -2.59 -6.29
N VAL A 85 6.46 -2.53 -5.48
CA VAL A 85 7.65 -1.70 -5.78
C VAL A 85 8.27 -2.11 -7.11
N ILE A 86 8.53 -3.41 -7.30
CA ILE A 86 9.19 -3.93 -8.50
C ILE A 86 8.33 -3.65 -9.74
N THR A 87 7.04 -3.99 -9.67
CA THR A 87 6.11 -3.82 -10.80
C THR A 87 5.85 -2.35 -11.12
N ASN A 88 5.77 -1.47 -10.12
CA ASN A 88 5.63 -0.03 -10.33
C ASN A 88 6.89 0.59 -10.95
N GLU A 89 8.08 0.17 -10.54
CA GLU A 89 9.34 0.64 -11.14
C GLU A 89 9.43 0.24 -12.62
N LEU A 90 9.13 -1.03 -12.94
CA LEU A 90 9.05 -1.50 -14.32
C LEU A 90 8.08 -0.64 -15.13
N ASN A 91 6.85 -0.47 -14.63
CA ASN A 91 5.79 0.29 -15.30
C ASN A 91 6.22 1.75 -15.57
N LYS A 92 6.84 2.43 -14.59
CA LYS A 92 7.38 3.79 -14.77
C LYS A 92 8.46 3.85 -15.84
N ARG A 93 9.36 2.86 -15.90
CA ARG A 93 10.43 2.81 -16.90
C ARG A 93 9.87 2.55 -18.30
N LEU A 94 8.89 1.66 -18.44
CA LEU A 94 8.24 1.33 -19.72
C LEU A 94 7.46 2.50 -20.32
N GLN A 95 6.93 3.40 -19.50
CA GLN A 95 6.18 4.57 -19.96
C GLN A 95 7.06 5.72 -20.48
N ARG A 96 8.39 5.63 -20.37
CA ARG A 96 9.28 6.66 -20.93
C ARG A 96 9.21 6.61 -22.46
N LYS A 97 9.12 7.78 -23.10
CA LYS A 97 9.04 7.88 -24.57
C LYS A 97 10.27 7.31 -25.30
N GLU A 98 11.40 7.20 -24.61
CA GLU A 98 12.70 6.82 -25.17
C GLU A 98 12.99 5.31 -25.12
N GLN A 99 11.96 4.46 -25.08
CA GLN A 99 12.14 3.02 -25.00
C GLN A 99 12.25 2.35 -26.38
N ASN A 100 13.24 1.46 -26.53
CA ASN A 100 13.33 0.55 -27.66
C ASN A 100 13.12 -0.91 -27.19
N VAL A 101 12.82 -1.81 -28.13
CA VAL A 101 12.46 -3.20 -27.82
C VAL A 101 13.54 -3.92 -27.03
N ALA A 102 14.82 -3.70 -27.36
CA ALA A 102 15.93 -4.33 -26.63
C ALA A 102 15.98 -3.89 -25.16
N ASN A 103 15.79 -2.59 -24.89
CA ASN A 103 15.77 -2.07 -23.52
C ASN A 103 14.53 -2.55 -22.76
N VAL A 104 13.37 -2.62 -23.41
CA VAL A 104 12.14 -3.18 -22.81
C VAL A 104 12.36 -4.62 -22.36
N MET A 105 12.97 -5.46 -23.20
CA MET A 105 13.29 -6.85 -22.85
C MET A 105 14.21 -6.93 -21.62
N LEU A 106 15.24 -6.09 -21.56
CA LEU A 106 16.13 -6.02 -20.40
C LEU A 106 15.40 -5.60 -19.12
N LEU A 107 14.52 -4.60 -19.20
CA LEU A 107 13.73 -4.14 -18.06
C LEU A 107 12.80 -5.24 -17.51
N VAL A 108 12.14 -5.98 -18.41
CA VAL A 108 11.27 -7.10 -18.04
C VAL A 108 12.08 -8.22 -17.38
N GLU A 109 13.23 -8.59 -17.94
CA GLU A 109 14.11 -9.61 -17.36
C GLU A 109 14.62 -9.22 -15.96
N VAL A 110 14.99 -7.95 -15.76
CA VAL A 110 15.40 -7.45 -14.44
C VAL A 110 14.26 -7.54 -13.43
N ALA A 111 13.04 -7.10 -13.80
CA ALA A 111 11.89 -7.19 -12.93
C ALA A 111 11.53 -8.64 -12.58
N LYS A 112 11.56 -9.53 -13.57
CA LYS A 112 11.33 -10.97 -13.39
C LYS A 112 12.35 -11.59 -12.44
N LYS A 113 13.65 -11.30 -12.61
CA LYS A 113 14.70 -11.78 -11.70
C LYS A 113 14.49 -11.29 -10.27
N ARG A 114 14.10 -10.03 -10.08
CA ARG A 114 13.83 -9.50 -8.74
C ARG A 114 12.63 -10.17 -8.07
N LEU A 115 11.55 -10.41 -8.81
CA LEU A 115 10.39 -11.15 -8.29
C LEU A 115 10.73 -12.62 -8.00
N GLN A 116 11.61 -13.21 -8.81
CA GLN A 116 12.10 -14.57 -8.62
C GLN A 116 12.93 -14.70 -7.34
N VAL A 117 13.85 -13.76 -7.10
CA VAL A 117 14.62 -13.68 -5.85
C VAL A 117 13.71 -13.52 -4.64
N LEU A 118 12.74 -12.59 -4.70
CA LEU A 118 11.77 -12.39 -3.62
C LEU A 118 10.99 -13.67 -3.27
N ARG A 119 10.69 -14.51 -4.28
CA ARG A 119 9.97 -15.77 -4.07
C ARG A 119 10.86 -16.88 -3.50
N ASP A 120 12.14 -16.89 -3.83
CA ASP A 120 13.06 -17.98 -3.47
C ASP A 120 13.81 -17.70 -2.16
N ASP A 121 13.97 -16.41 -1.77
CA ASP A 121 14.68 -15.96 -0.55
C ASP A 121 13.77 -15.78 0.68
N GLU A 122 12.45 -15.99 0.54
CA GLU A 122 11.46 -16.06 1.63
C GLU A 122 10.93 -17.49 1.84
#